data_AF-A0A938K8I4-F1
#
_entry.id   AF-A0A938K8I4-F1
#
_cell.length_a   1.000
_cell.length_b   1.000
_cell.length_c   1.000
_cell.angle_alpha   90.00
_cell.angle_beta   90.00
_cell.angle_gamma   90.00
#
_symmetry.space_group_name_H-M   'P 1'
#
loop_
_entity.id
_entity.type
_entity.pdbx_description
1 polymer ?
#
loop_
_entity_poly.entity_id
_entity_poly.type
_entity_poly.pdbx_seq_one_letter_code
_entity_poly.pdbx_strand_id
1 'polypeptide(L)'
;FAALLGGSLGALLLSPDAATGGASGAVFGLMAASVIGVGQRGVNPLRTGLGVTFAINVLFTLAVPGVSVGGHFGGAAIGALVGALTLAPRSWRVPAWASVAVPLAVSAACVAIAVAFVQG
;
A
#
# COMPACT_ATOMS: atom_id res chain seq x y z
N PHE A 1 -3.38 7.29 4.92
CA PHE A 1 -4.53 6.55 5.49
C PHE A 1 -4.98 5.40 4.58
N ALA A 2 -5.18 5.59 3.26
CA ALA A 2 -5.54 4.50 2.34
C ALA A 2 -4.63 3.26 2.44
N ALA A 3 -3.30 3.43 2.44
CA ALA A 3 -2.35 2.33 2.62
C ALA A 3 -2.50 1.59 3.96
N LEU A 4 -2.82 2.31 5.05
CA LEU A 4 -3.07 1.70 6.35
C LEU A 4 -4.33 0.83 6.28
N LEU A 5 -5.42 1.37 5.72
CA LEU A 5 -6.68 0.63 5.56
C LEU A 5 -6.53 -0.56 4.61
N GLY A 6 -5.77 -0.41 3.54
CA GLY A 6 -5.41 -1.50 2.64
C GLY A 6 -4.62 -2.60 3.32
N GLY A 7 -3.69 -2.22 4.21
CA GLY A 7 -2.98 -3.19 5.05
C GLY A 7 -3.91 -3.88 6.04
N SER A 8 -4.70 -3.13 6.80
CA SER A 8 -5.67 -3.73 7.73
C SER A 8 -6.67 -4.65 7.04
N LEU A 9 -7.17 -4.28 5.85
CA LEU A 9 -8.04 -5.13 5.04
C LEU A 9 -7.32 -6.40 4.57
N GLY A 10 -6.11 -6.26 4.03
CA GLY A 10 -5.33 -7.41 3.57
C GLY A 10 -5.01 -8.39 4.70
N ALA A 11 -4.72 -7.88 5.89
CA ALA A 11 -4.54 -8.71 7.09
C ALA A 11 -5.84 -9.45 7.47
N LEU A 12 -6.98 -8.75 7.47
CA LEU A 12 -8.29 -9.33 7.80
C LEU A 12 -8.67 -10.46 6.83
N LEU A 13 -8.42 -10.29 5.53
CA LEU A 13 -8.79 -11.29 4.51
C LEU A 13 -7.91 -12.55 4.55
N LEU A 14 -6.65 -12.43 4.95
CA LEU A 14 -5.68 -13.54 4.94
C LEU A 14 -5.50 -14.20 6.32
N SER A 15 -5.77 -13.48 7.40
CA SER A 15 -5.58 -13.96 8.78
C SER A 15 -6.56 -13.26 9.73
N PRO A 16 -7.87 -13.58 9.63
CA PRO A 16 -8.92 -12.88 10.38
C PRO A 16 -8.79 -13.03 11.90
N ASP A 17 -8.26 -14.15 12.38
CA ASP A 17 -8.11 -14.44 13.81
C ASP A 17 -6.83 -13.86 14.43
N ALA A 18 -5.94 -13.27 13.61
CA ALA A 18 -4.67 -12.72 14.07
C ALA A 18 -4.78 -11.21 14.36
N ALA A 19 -4.44 -10.80 15.57
CA ALA A 19 -4.32 -9.38 15.91
C ALA A 19 -3.11 -8.77 15.16
N THR A 20 -3.37 -7.82 14.25
CA THR A 20 -2.31 -7.15 13.47
C THR A 20 -2.41 -5.63 13.64
N GLY A 21 -1.26 -4.99 13.88
CA GLY A 21 -1.16 -3.53 13.94
C GLY A 21 -0.86 -2.97 12.55
N GLY A 22 -1.85 -2.44 11.84
CA GLY A 22 -1.74 -1.98 10.44
C GLY A 22 -0.71 -0.86 10.15
N ALA A 23 0.07 -0.41 11.14
CA ALA A 23 1.11 0.61 10.99
C ALA A 23 2.22 0.19 10.03
N SER A 24 2.74 -1.04 10.14
CA SER A 24 3.80 -1.54 9.25
C SER A 24 3.32 -1.69 7.80
N GLY A 25 2.05 -2.10 7.60
CA GLY A 25 1.39 -2.10 6.30
C GLY A 25 1.30 -0.70 5.68
N ALA A 26 1.06 0.33 6.48
CA ALA A 26 1.07 1.72 6.02
C ALA A 26 2.46 2.15 5.53
N VAL A 27 3.54 1.77 6.23
CA VAL A 27 4.93 2.03 5.82
C VAL A 27 5.24 1.32 4.50
N PHE A 28 4.83 0.06 4.35
CA PHE A 28 4.94 -0.67 3.09
C PHE A 28 4.22 0.03 1.94
N GLY A 29 3.03 0.56 2.19
CA GLY A 29 2.31 1.35 1.19
C GLY A 29 3.01 2.65 0.80
N LEU A 30 3.63 3.36 1.75
CA LEU A 30 4.42 4.55 1.43
C LEU A 30 5.69 4.21 0.64
N MET A 31 6.37 3.12 0.98
CA MET A 31 7.52 2.64 0.22
C MET A 31 7.13 2.26 -1.21
N ALA A 32 6.05 1.50 -1.38
CA ALA A 32 5.53 1.12 -2.69
C ALA A 32 5.09 2.34 -3.51
N ALA A 33 4.39 3.30 -2.91
CA ALA A 33 4.04 4.57 -3.55
C ALA A 33 5.29 5.33 -4.03
N SER A 34 6.33 5.36 -3.20
CA SER A 34 7.60 6.04 -3.51
C SER A 34 8.36 5.34 -4.63
N VAL A 35 8.43 4.01 -4.62
CA VAL A 35 9.04 3.20 -5.69
C VAL A 35 8.36 3.47 -7.03
N ILE A 36 7.01 3.50 -7.05
CA ILE A 36 6.24 3.84 -8.25
C ILE A 36 6.51 5.28 -8.68
N GLY A 37 6.43 6.25 -7.77
CA GLY A 37 6.63 7.67 -8.10
C GLY A 37 8.04 7.98 -8.63
N VAL A 38 9.06 7.29 -8.12
CA VAL A 38 10.45 7.37 -8.63
C VAL A 38 10.55 6.72 -10.01
N GLY A 39 9.95 5.53 -10.18
CA GLY A 39 9.92 4.81 -11.46
C GLY A 39 9.23 5.60 -12.58
N GLN A 40 8.12 6.28 -12.26
CA GLN A 40 7.39 7.14 -13.21
C GLN A 40 8.21 8.35 -13.69
N ARG A 41 9.28 8.72 -12.96
CA ARG A 41 10.21 9.79 -13.34
C ARG A 41 11.41 9.26 -14.15
N GLY A 42 11.42 7.97 -14.52
CA GLY A 42 12.49 7.32 -15.26
C GLY A 42 13.70 6.96 -14.41
N VAL A 43 13.62 7.10 -13.08
CA VAL A 43 14.70 6.71 -12.17
C VAL A 43 14.48 5.26 -11.76
N ASN A 44 15.51 4.43 -11.91
CA ASN A 44 15.44 3.04 -11.46
C ASN A 44 15.40 2.99 -9.91
N PRO A 45 14.30 2.54 -9.28
CA PRO A 45 14.17 2.51 -7.83
C PRO A 45 15.19 1.58 -7.16
N LEU A 46 15.67 0.54 -7.83
CA LEU A 46 16.70 -0.37 -7.29
C LEU A 46 18.08 0.26 -7.23
N ARG A 47 18.32 1.32 -8.02
CA ARG A 47 19.51 2.16 -7.88
C ARG A 47 19.37 3.19 -6.76
N THR A 48 18.18 3.34 -6.21
CA THR A 48 17.92 4.16 -5.02
C THR A 48 17.96 3.27 -3.78
N GLY A 49 18.44 3.81 -2.66
CA GLY A 49 18.37 3.09 -1.37
C GLY A 49 16.94 2.65 -1.00
N LEU A 50 15.92 3.31 -1.56
CA LEU A 50 14.51 2.96 -1.38
C LEU A 50 14.16 1.57 -1.93
N GLY A 51 14.58 1.24 -3.16
CA GLY A 51 14.24 -0.04 -3.79
C GLY A 51 14.88 -1.22 -3.06
N VAL A 52 16.15 -1.06 -2.66
CA VAL A 52 16.86 -2.06 -1.85
C VAL A 52 16.21 -2.22 -0.48
N THR A 53 15.89 -1.11 0.20
CA THR A 53 15.22 -1.14 1.51
C THR A 53 13.85 -1.80 1.42
N PHE A 54 13.07 -1.50 0.37
CA PHE A 54 11.77 -2.11 0.15
C PHE A 54 11.89 -3.62 -0.09
N ALA A 55 12.85 -4.06 -0.91
CA ALA A 55 13.11 -5.47 -1.16
C ALA A 55 13.51 -6.23 0.11
N ILE A 56 14.36 -5.64 0.96
CA ILE A 56 14.74 -6.22 2.25
C ILE A 56 13.51 -6.37 3.17
N ASN A 57 12.65 -5.35 3.23
CA ASN A 57 11.43 -5.41 4.02
C ASN A 57 10.47 -6.50 3.52
N VAL A 58 10.33 -6.67 2.20
CA VAL A 58 9.55 -7.76 1.60
C VAL A 58 10.14 -9.12 1.99
N LEU A 59 11.47 -9.29 1.87
CA LEU A 59 12.14 -10.52 2.27
C LEU A 59 11.91 -10.84 3.75
N PHE A 60 12.06 -9.84 4.63
CA PHE A 60 11.80 -9.99 6.06
C PHE A 60 10.36 -10.42 6.36
N THR A 61 9.39 -9.87 5.62
CA THR A 61 7.96 -10.22 5.76
C THR A 61 7.70 -11.68 5.44
N LEU A 62 8.39 -12.22 4.44
CA LEU A 62 8.24 -13.62 4.03
C LEU A 62 9.07 -14.58 4.88
N ALA A 63 10.19 -14.11 5.42
CA ALA A 63 11.14 -14.93 6.17
C ALA A 63 10.81 -15.05 7.66
N VAL A 64 10.14 -14.05 8.26
CA VAL A 64 9.87 -14.02 9.70
C VAL A 64 8.45 -14.52 10.01
N PRO A 65 8.32 -15.64 10.74
CA PRO A 65 7.02 -16.14 11.19
C PRO A 65 6.32 -15.14 12.13
N GLY A 66 5.00 -15.05 12.01
CA GLY A 66 4.18 -14.13 12.82
C GLY A 66 4.02 -12.72 12.24
N VAL A 67 4.65 -12.42 11.11
CA VAL A 67 4.40 -11.18 10.36
C VAL A 67 3.18 -11.36 9.45
N SER A 68 2.27 -10.39 9.46
CA SER A 68 1.09 -10.41 8.58
C SER A 68 1.48 -10.09 7.13
N VAL A 69 1.64 -11.14 6.33
CA VAL A 69 1.87 -11.04 4.88
C VAL A 69 0.72 -10.25 4.24
N GLY A 70 -0.53 -10.57 4.56
CA GLY A 70 -1.69 -9.83 4.07
C GLY A 70 -1.66 -8.35 4.43
N GLY A 71 -1.23 -8.03 5.65
CA GLY A 71 -1.07 -6.65 6.12
C GLY A 71 -0.08 -5.83 5.30
N HIS A 72 1.10 -6.40 5.04
CA HIS A 72 2.15 -5.69 4.30
C HIS A 72 1.86 -5.59 2.81
N PHE A 73 1.43 -6.68 2.19
CA PHE A 73 1.13 -6.70 0.75
C PHE A 73 -0.16 -5.94 0.41
N GLY A 74 -1.18 -5.97 1.27
CA GLY A 74 -2.37 -5.15 1.11
C GLY A 74 -2.05 -3.66 1.20
N GLY A 75 -1.21 -3.27 2.16
CA GLY A 75 -0.73 -1.89 2.28
C GLY A 75 0.12 -1.46 1.10
N ALA A 76 1.04 -2.31 0.64
CA ALA A 76 1.86 -2.08 -0.54
C ALA A 76 1.02 -1.92 -1.82
N ALA A 77 0.02 -2.78 -2.04
CA ALA A 77 -0.85 -2.74 -3.22
C ALA A 77 -1.67 -1.44 -3.27
N ILE A 78 -2.33 -1.09 -2.17
CA ILE A 78 -3.11 0.15 -2.09
C ILE A 78 -2.21 1.39 -2.16
N GLY A 79 -1.05 1.34 -1.51
CA GLY A 79 -0.05 2.41 -1.58
C GLY A 79 0.48 2.63 -3.00
N ALA A 80 0.81 1.55 -3.72
CA ALA A 80 1.23 1.62 -5.12
C ALA A 80 0.13 2.20 -6.02
N LEU A 81 -1.12 1.75 -5.87
CA LEU A 81 -2.26 2.25 -6.65
C LEU A 81 -2.49 3.74 -6.43
N VAL A 82 -2.59 4.17 -5.17
CA VAL A 82 -2.80 5.58 -4.81
C VAL A 82 -1.58 6.41 -5.22
N GLY A 83 -0.38 5.91 -5.00
CA GLY A 83 0.87 6.57 -5.39
C GLY A 83 0.99 6.75 -6.90
N ALA A 84 0.59 5.76 -7.70
CA ALA A 84 0.65 5.83 -9.15
C ALA A 84 -0.14 7.02 -9.72
N LEU A 85 -1.27 7.36 -9.08
CA LEU A 85 -2.14 8.44 -9.52
C LEU A 85 -1.76 9.78 -8.88
N THR A 86 -1.43 9.78 -7.59
CA THR A 86 -1.15 11.02 -6.85
C THR A 86 0.27 11.55 -7.04
N LEU A 87 1.24 10.68 -7.34
CA LEU A 87 2.63 11.04 -7.63
C LEU A 87 2.94 11.07 -9.13
N ALA A 88 1.90 10.94 -9.97
CA ALA A 88 2.00 10.92 -11.42
C ALA A 88 2.81 12.13 -11.94
N PRO A 89 3.66 11.93 -12.97
CA PRO A 89 4.39 13.02 -13.59
C PRO A 89 3.44 14.09 -14.15
N ARG A 90 3.89 15.35 -14.19
CA ARG A 90 3.09 16.46 -14.76
C ARG A 90 2.64 16.21 -16.20
N SER A 91 3.38 15.41 -16.96
CA SER A 91 3.03 15.01 -18.32
C SER A 91 1.73 14.21 -18.43
N TRP A 92 1.33 13.51 -17.37
CA TRP A 92 0.11 12.69 -17.35
C TRP A 92 -1.16 13.53 -17.14
N ARG A 93 -1.03 14.83 -16.85
CA ARG A 93 -2.15 15.77 -16.69
C ARG A 93 -3.24 15.27 -15.73
N VAL A 94 -2.84 14.57 -14.66
CA VAL A 94 -3.77 14.09 -13.65
C VAL A 94 -4.44 15.30 -12.98
N PRO A 95 -5.78 15.33 -12.89
CA PRO A 95 -6.48 16.48 -12.34
C PRO A 95 -6.24 16.60 -10.83
N ALA A 96 -6.12 17.82 -10.32
CA ALA A 96 -5.76 18.07 -8.92
C ALA A 96 -6.72 17.42 -7.90
N TRP A 97 -8.00 17.31 -8.25
CA TRP A 97 -9.00 16.67 -7.39
C TRP A 97 -8.73 15.17 -7.18
N ALA A 98 -8.05 14.50 -8.13
CA ALA A 98 -7.75 13.08 -8.03
C ALA A 98 -6.83 12.78 -6.84
N SER A 99 -5.96 13.71 -6.46
CA SER A 99 -5.08 13.58 -5.29
C SER A 99 -5.83 13.47 -3.96
N VAL A 100 -7.11 13.88 -3.93
CA VAL A 100 -7.97 13.78 -2.75
C VAL A 100 -9.02 12.69 -2.94
N ALA A 101 -9.69 12.67 -4.09
CA ALA A 101 -10.79 11.74 -4.34
C ALA A 101 -10.31 10.28 -4.40
N VAL A 102 -9.15 9.99 -5.01
CA VAL A 102 -8.65 8.62 -5.12
C VAL A 102 -8.33 8.02 -3.74
N PRO A 103 -7.53 8.67 -2.86
CA PRO A 103 -7.31 8.14 -1.51
C PRO A 103 -8.59 7.94 -0.71
N LEU A 104 -9.56 8.86 -0.82
CA LEU A 104 -10.83 8.76 -0.11
C LEU A 104 -11.70 7.61 -0.64
N ALA A 105 -11.86 7.50 -1.95
CA ALA A 105 -12.64 6.44 -2.58
C ALA A 105 -12.05 5.06 -2.27
N VAL A 106 -10.73 4.91 -2.38
CA VAL A 106 -10.05 3.65 -2.05
C VAL A 106 -10.20 3.31 -0.57
N SER A 107 -10.11 4.30 0.31
CA SER A 107 -10.31 4.08 1.75
C SER A 107 -11.73 3.65 2.10
N ALA A 108 -12.73 4.30 1.49
CA ALA A 108 -14.13 3.92 1.65
C ALA A 108 -14.39 2.50 1.12
N ALA A 109 -13.83 2.15 -0.04
CA ALA A 109 -13.90 0.80 -0.58
C ALA A 109 -13.26 -0.23 0.36
N CYS A 110 -12.08 0.06 0.92
CA CYS A 110 -11.44 -0.85 1.87
C CYS A 110 -12.32 -1.12 3.11
N VAL A 111 -12.93 -0.06 3.65
CA VAL A 111 -13.86 -0.19 4.80
C VAL A 111 -15.10 -0.98 4.40
N ALA A 112 -15.71 -0.69 3.26
CA ALA A 112 -16.90 -1.39 2.79
C ALA A 112 -16.66 -2.89 2.60
N ILE A 113 -15.52 -3.27 2.00
CA ILE A 113 -15.13 -4.67 1.82
C ILE A 113 -14.90 -5.34 3.18
N ALA A 114 -14.20 -4.67 4.11
CA ALA A 114 -13.97 -5.21 5.44
C ALA A 114 -15.28 -5.47 6.18
N VAL A 115 -16.23 -4.52 6.12
CA VAL A 115 -17.55 -4.66 6.75
C VAL A 115 -18.34 -5.81 6.10
N ALA A 116 -18.36 -5.90 4.77
CA ALA A 116 -19.04 -6.98 4.06
C ALA A 116 -18.46 -8.35 4.39
N PHE A 117 -17.13 -8.45 4.56
CA PHE A 117 -16.45 -9.70 4.94
C PHE A 117 -16.75 -10.11 6.38
N VAL A 118 -16.85 -9.17 7.31
CA VAL A 118 -17.17 -9.47 8.72
C VAL A 118 -18.64 -9.82 8.93
N GLN A 119 -19.54 -9.33 8.07
CA GLN A 119 -20.99 -9.54 8.18
C GLN A 119 -21.52 -10.72 7.35
N GLY A 120 -20.73 -11.29 6.45
CA GLY A 120 -21.09 -12.44 5.62
C GLY A 120 -20.66 -13.76 6.25
#